data_AF-A0A7C0UNM3-F1
#
_entry.id   AF-A0A7C0UNM3-F1
#
_cell.length_a   1.000
_cell.length_b   1.000
_cell.length_c   1.000
_cell.angle_alpha   90.00
_cell.angle_beta   90.00
_cell.angle_gamma   90.00
#
_symmetry.space_group_name_H-M   'P 1'
#
loop_
_entity.id
_entity.type
_entity.pdbx_description
1 polymer ?
#
loop_
_entity_poly.entity_id
_entity_poly.type
_entity_poly.pdbx_seq_one_letter_code
_entity_poly.pdbx_strand_id
1 'polypeptide(L)'
;MKASSKTIRFITGMILIALLLFTGATANALTVGETYSVTLSKVNSNGTTTDVGTTSAVADANGKITFSFSSVPMFPDTFFLVLTVKDSLDAVQRRSFSPAPPAGGTGQLGANSLSTVQANMILKSLLLAGTDDPIVVAYGLILTRADNLDDTDLNNVATLGKTAIMVGFESFLTSNGVSAAKLTLFKQKLIYNQPNKDLSNFTTLFKSAVDNPGQASDDMALAAGLIADIFIDAAIAADIDLGLIVGAHDSAGEVVDGNQDALDAFNAFGADHQASIQQAMGSFFMRIAAIKVKSSYSDALNTLNASGTQIDTFNAAVATMMTTMENLDKQYSQYYDDPSLMTQQIRNQMDTAYQGAFSTFQTAIAASGQDITDMKGNIADAFTGISVGDLPADFGTYLDFDGVTTVNWPIPQVVATNWVASIITASGDLAYDRTTVAASLPVPSNMGWLNGSGVRTDFTVGGPPPSFAELMGIQEDMMIAENTRWDIFDEGQTQPTRAEEKAAELTYKTNKYLIMNNLSGTTNGTTSITDAQKEALILMMEHPSLF
;
A
#
# COMPACT_ATOMS: atom_id res chain seq x y z
N MET A 1 24.31 12.51 3.26
CA MET A 1 23.57 12.00 2.09
C MET A 1 24.33 12.29 0.78
N LYS A 2 25.11 11.32 0.30
CA LYS A 2 25.53 11.20 -1.09
C LYS A 2 25.03 9.85 -1.56
N ALA A 3 23.83 9.82 -2.13
CA ALA A 3 23.40 8.67 -2.91
C ALA A 3 24.48 8.41 -3.98
N SER A 4 24.89 7.15 -4.14
CA SER A 4 25.94 6.79 -5.08
C SER A 4 25.63 7.38 -6.46
N SER A 5 26.61 8.13 -6.94
CA SER A 5 26.48 9.15 -7.98
C SER A 5 26.46 8.56 -9.38
N LYS A 6 25.57 7.60 -9.66
CA LYS A 6 25.43 7.01 -11.00
C LYS A 6 24.01 6.98 -11.58
N THR A 7 22.99 7.41 -10.85
CA THR A 7 21.62 7.52 -11.42
C THR A 7 21.11 8.97 -11.49
N ILE A 8 21.78 9.92 -10.84
CA ILE A 8 21.41 11.34 -10.87
C ILE A 8 22.31 12.09 -11.84
N ARG A 9 21.94 12.04 -13.13
CA ARG A 9 22.23 13.04 -14.18
C ARG A 9 21.66 12.55 -15.51
N PHE A 10 20.39 12.88 -15.77
CA PHE A 10 19.96 13.41 -17.08
C PHE A 10 18.60 14.10 -16.91
N ILE A 11 18.64 15.44 -16.87
CA ILE A 11 17.49 16.34 -16.83
C ILE A 11 17.02 16.61 -18.27
N THR A 12 15.69 16.57 -18.45
CA THR A 12 14.85 17.12 -19.54
C THR A 12 15.02 16.58 -20.96
N GLY A 13 13.89 16.15 -21.52
CA GLY A 13 13.57 16.41 -22.92
C GLY A 13 12.97 15.25 -23.70
N MET A 14 11.68 14.94 -23.46
CA MET A 14 10.63 14.80 -24.49
C MET A 14 9.48 13.96 -23.94
N ILE A 15 8.47 14.65 -23.41
CA ILE A 15 7.09 14.17 -23.47
C ILE A 15 6.70 14.25 -24.94
N LEU A 16 6.93 13.18 -25.70
CA LEU A 16 6.22 12.96 -26.95
C LEU A 16 5.20 11.86 -26.68
N ILE A 17 4.03 12.29 -26.24
CA ILE A 17 2.83 11.46 -26.13
C ILE A 17 2.48 11.04 -27.55
N ALA A 18 2.93 9.85 -27.94
CA ALA A 18 2.26 9.13 -29.02
C ALA A 18 0.94 8.64 -28.43
N LEU A 19 -0.09 9.47 -28.62
CA LEU A 19 -1.50 9.11 -28.48
C LEU A 19 -1.81 8.06 -29.56
N LEU A 20 -1.27 6.86 -29.37
CA LEU A 20 -1.70 5.71 -30.12
C LEU A 20 -2.99 5.26 -29.46
N LEU A 21 -4.09 5.67 -30.09
CA LEU A 21 -5.41 5.07 -29.90
C LEU A 21 -5.32 3.61 -30.35
N PHE A 22 -4.74 2.76 -29.52
CA PHE A 22 -4.87 1.33 -29.66
C PHE A 22 -6.12 0.91 -28.92
N THR A 23 -7.06 0.38 -29.69
CA THR A 23 -8.22 -0.31 -29.17
C THR A 23 -7.72 -1.45 -28.28
N GLY A 24 -7.85 -1.30 -26.96
CA GLY A 24 -7.62 -2.38 -26.02
C GLY A 24 -8.39 -3.62 -26.44
N ALA A 25 -7.86 -4.80 -26.12
CA ALA A 25 -8.40 -6.09 -26.52
C ALA A 25 -9.92 -6.16 -26.27
N THR A 26 -10.71 -5.99 -27.33
CA THR A 26 -12.15 -6.20 -27.24
C THR A 26 -12.35 -7.68 -27.04
N ALA A 27 -12.98 -8.06 -25.93
CA ALA A 27 -13.43 -9.42 -25.71
C ALA A 27 -14.10 -9.93 -26.99
N ASN A 28 -13.61 -11.04 -27.55
CA ASN A 28 -14.27 -11.61 -28.72
C ASN A 28 -15.75 -11.82 -28.37
N ALA A 29 -16.66 -11.31 -29.18
CA ALA A 29 -18.08 -11.51 -28.96
C ALA A 29 -18.39 -13.02 -29.02
N LEU A 30 -19.40 -13.51 -28.29
CA LEU A 30 -19.87 -14.88 -28.49
C LEU A 30 -20.47 -15.00 -29.91
N THR A 31 -20.41 -16.19 -30.50
CA THR A 31 -21.00 -16.45 -31.83
C THR A 31 -22.47 -16.09 -31.84
N VAL A 32 -22.86 -15.12 -32.67
CA VAL A 32 -24.25 -14.63 -32.79
C VAL A 32 -25.20 -15.77 -33.16
N GLY A 33 -26.31 -15.87 -32.45
CA GLY A 33 -27.36 -16.88 -32.69
C GLY A 33 -27.04 -18.29 -32.17
N GLU A 34 -25.83 -18.52 -31.63
CA GLU A 34 -25.49 -19.78 -30.98
C GLU A 34 -26.16 -19.88 -29.60
N THR A 35 -26.58 -21.11 -29.22
CA THR A 35 -27.12 -21.40 -27.90
C THR A 35 -26.02 -21.93 -27.00
N TYR A 36 -25.85 -21.30 -25.85
CA TYR A 36 -24.86 -21.65 -24.85
C TYR A 36 -25.52 -22.26 -23.61
N SER A 37 -24.82 -23.19 -22.97
CA SER A 37 -25.14 -23.63 -21.61
C SER A 37 -24.46 -22.71 -20.61
N VAL A 38 -25.22 -22.22 -19.63
CA VAL A 38 -24.74 -21.37 -18.55
C VAL A 38 -24.93 -22.12 -17.24
N THR A 39 -23.83 -22.42 -16.55
CA THR A 39 -23.84 -23.11 -15.26
C THR A 39 -23.34 -22.17 -14.16
N LEU A 40 -24.09 -22.12 -13.06
CA LEU A 40 -23.71 -21.43 -11.83
C LEU A 40 -23.28 -22.48 -10.81
N SER A 41 -22.08 -22.32 -10.26
CA SER A 41 -21.53 -23.17 -9.21
C SER A 41 -21.16 -22.33 -8.00
N LYS A 42 -21.29 -22.90 -6.79
CA LYS A 42 -20.70 -22.32 -5.58
C LYS A 42 -19.31 -22.89 -5.35
N VAL A 43 -18.43 -22.11 -4.76
CA VAL A 43 -17.17 -22.60 -4.21
C VAL A 43 -17.42 -23.11 -2.80
N ASN A 44 -16.93 -24.30 -2.49
CA ASN A 44 -17.01 -24.89 -1.16
C ASN A 44 -15.78 -24.49 -0.34
N SER A 45 -15.87 -24.58 0.99
CA SER A 45 -14.78 -24.22 1.92
C SER A 45 -13.48 -25.02 1.76
N ASN A 46 -13.46 -26.06 0.94
CA ASN A 46 -12.26 -26.83 0.59
C ASN A 46 -11.72 -26.49 -0.81
N GLY A 47 -12.20 -25.41 -1.44
CA GLY A 47 -11.81 -24.95 -2.77
C GLY A 47 -12.41 -25.71 -3.95
N THR A 48 -13.17 -26.78 -3.71
CA THR A 48 -13.93 -27.48 -4.77
C THR A 48 -15.19 -26.69 -5.16
N THR A 49 -15.80 -27.01 -6.30
CA THR A 49 -17.08 -26.41 -6.69
C THR A 49 -18.25 -27.39 -6.61
N THR A 50 -19.45 -26.86 -6.46
CA THR A 50 -20.69 -27.62 -6.59
C THR A 50 -21.70 -26.83 -7.41
N ASP A 51 -22.26 -27.47 -8.42
CA ASP A 51 -23.24 -26.84 -9.30
C ASP A 51 -24.53 -26.53 -8.53
N VAL A 52 -24.98 -25.29 -8.68
CA VAL A 52 -26.24 -24.78 -8.14
C VAL A 52 -27.35 -24.98 -9.17
N GLY A 53 -27.04 -24.72 -10.44
CA GLY A 53 -27.98 -24.92 -11.54
C GLY A 53 -27.37 -24.61 -12.90
N THR A 54 -28.08 -25.05 -13.94
CA THR A 54 -27.72 -24.85 -15.34
C THR A 54 -28.93 -24.34 -16.11
N THR A 55 -28.72 -23.38 -16.99
CA THR A 55 -29.72 -22.83 -17.92
C THR A 55 -29.12 -22.68 -19.32
N SER A 56 -29.94 -22.31 -20.31
CA SER A 56 -29.48 -22.04 -21.68
C SER A 56 -29.77 -20.60 -22.07
N ALA A 57 -28.86 -19.97 -22.81
CA ALA A 57 -29.04 -18.62 -23.34
C ALA A 57 -28.55 -18.55 -24.79
N VAL A 58 -29.23 -17.73 -25.61
CA VAL A 58 -28.86 -17.50 -27.01
C VAL A 58 -28.12 -16.18 -27.12
N ALA A 59 -26.99 -16.16 -27.81
CA ALA A 59 -26.22 -14.94 -28.02
C ALA A 59 -26.95 -14.00 -28.99
N ASP A 60 -27.11 -12.74 -28.58
CA ASP A 60 -27.75 -11.70 -29.37
C ASP A 60 -26.89 -11.21 -30.54
N ALA A 61 -27.35 -10.18 -31.25
CA ALA A 61 -26.64 -9.61 -32.41
C ALA A 61 -25.27 -8.99 -32.06
N ASN A 62 -25.01 -8.71 -30.78
CA ASN A 62 -23.74 -8.22 -30.27
C ASN A 62 -22.90 -9.33 -29.61
N GLY A 63 -23.35 -10.59 -29.71
CA GLY A 63 -22.71 -11.73 -29.06
C GLY A 63 -22.80 -11.70 -27.53
N LYS A 64 -23.83 -11.05 -26.97
CA LYS A 64 -24.12 -11.05 -25.53
C LYS A 64 -25.19 -12.08 -25.19
N ILE A 65 -25.08 -12.70 -24.02
CA ILE A 65 -26.10 -13.58 -23.45
C ILE A 65 -26.66 -12.96 -22.18
N THR A 66 -27.97 -13.10 -21.98
CA THR A 66 -28.65 -12.71 -20.73
C THR A 66 -29.30 -13.95 -20.13
N PHE A 67 -29.14 -14.14 -18.81
CA PHE A 67 -29.66 -15.29 -18.08
C PHE A 67 -30.00 -14.88 -16.64
N SER A 68 -30.73 -15.75 -15.94
CA SER A 68 -31.00 -15.58 -14.51
C SER A 68 -31.08 -16.94 -13.82
N PHE A 69 -30.76 -16.97 -12.54
CA PHE A 69 -30.91 -18.14 -11.66
C PHE A 69 -31.81 -17.76 -10.48
N SER A 70 -32.64 -18.71 -10.03
CA SER A 70 -33.36 -18.62 -8.76
C SER A 70 -32.61 -19.42 -7.69
N SER A 71 -32.68 -19.00 -6.43
CA SER A 71 -32.00 -19.66 -5.28
C SER A 71 -30.47 -19.61 -5.33
N VAL A 72 -29.91 -18.47 -5.71
CA VAL A 72 -28.46 -18.22 -5.69
C VAL A 72 -27.94 -18.30 -4.24
N PRO A 73 -26.90 -19.10 -3.94
CA PRO A 73 -26.27 -19.13 -2.64
C PRO A 73 -25.76 -17.74 -2.23
N MET A 74 -25.91 -17.42 -0.95
CA MET A 74 -25.64 -16.09 -0.42
C MET A 74 -24.49 -16.13 0.58
N PHE A 75 -23.89 -14.97 0.82
CA PHE A 75 -23.01 -14.78 1.96
C PHE A 75 -23.80 -14.91 3.28
N PRO A 76 -23.28 -15.57 4.34
CA PRO A 76 -21.94 -16.17 4.45
C PRO A 76 -21.87 -17.68 4.12
N ASP A 77 -22.89 -18.29 3.50
CA ASP A 77 -22.91 -19.74 3.21
C ASP A 77 -21.85 -20.16 2.17
N THR A 78 -21.45 -19.22 1.31
CA THR A 78 -20.29 -19.29 0.42
C THR A 78 -19.74 -17.88 0.25
N PHE A 79 -18.44 -17.74 0.03
CA PHE A 79 -17.84 -16.47 -0.36
C PHE A 79 -17.92 -16.20 -1.86
N PHE A 80 -17.92 -17.26 -2.68
CA PHE A 80 -17.77 -17.12 -4.13
C PHE A 80 -18.74 -17.99 -4.91
N LEU A 81 -19.13 -17.43 -6.05
CA LEU A 81 -19.90 -18.06 -7.11
C LEU A 81 -19.07 -18.04 -8.39
N VAL A 82 -19.19 -19.08 -9.20
CA VAL A 82 -18.52 -19.20 -10.48
C VAL A 82 -19.55 -19.45 -11.57
N LEU A 83 -19.45 -18.67 -12.63
CA LEU A 83 -20.23 -18.83 -13.84
C LEU A 83 -19.38 -19.50 -14.91
N THR A 84 -19.86 -20.59 -15.51
CA THR A 84 -19.24 -21.20 -16.68
C THR A 84 -20.22 -21.19 -17.86
N VAL A 85 -19.78 -20.64 -18.98
CA VAL A 85 -20.51 -20.62 -20.26
C VAL A 85 -19.84 -21.61 -21.21
N LYS A 86 -20.60 -22.57 -21.71
CA LYS A 86 -20.15 -23.59 -22.66
C LYS A 86 -20.93 -23.54 -23.96
N ASP A 87 -20.27 -23.86 -25.05
CA ASP A 87 -20.91 -24.01 -26.36
C ASP A 87 -21.60 -25.38 -26.51
N SER A 88 -22.13 -25.64 -27.71
CA SER A 88 -22.78 -26.90 -28.06
C SER A 88 -21.84 -28.12 -28.10
N LEU A 89 -20.52 -27.89 -28.11
CA LEU A 89 -19.47 -28.92 -28.08
C LEU A 89 -18.92 -29.15 -26.66
N ASP A 90 -19.56 -28.55 -25.64
CA ASP A 90 -19.13 -28.56 -24.24
C ASP A 90 -17.78 -27.86 -23.98
N ALA A 91 -17.29 -27.06 -24.94
CA ALA A 91 -16.08 -26.26 -24.74
C ALA A 91 -16.40 -25.01 -23.91
N VAL A 92 -15.55 -24.71 -22.92
CA VAL A 92 -15.69 -23.51 -22.10
C VAL A 92 -15.35 -22.29 -22.93
N GLN A 93 -16.36 -21.47 -23.19
CA GLN A 93 -16.22 -20.23 -23.94
C GLN A 93 -15.89 -19.08 -23.01
N ARG A 94 -16.60 -18.96 -21.88
CA ARG A 94 -16.34 -17.93 -20.88
C ARG A 94 -16.45 -18.51 -19.50
N ARG A 95 -15.66 -17.97 -18.58
CA ARG A 95 -15.80 -18.18 -17.15
C ARG A 95 -15.68 -16.84 -16.44
N SER A 96 -16.37 -16.70 -15.32
CA SER A 96 -16.21 -15.54 -14.44
C SER A 96 -16.50 -15.96 -13.02
N PHE A 97 -16.06 -15.16 -12.05
CA PHE A 97 -16.36 -15.34 -10.64
C PHE A 97 -17.15 -14.13 -10.13
N SER A 98 -17.85 -14.32 -9.03
CA SER A 98 -18.57 -13.26 -8.33
C SER A 98 -18.51 -13.51 -6.83
N PRO A 99 -18.28 -12.48 -6.00
CA PRO A 99 -18.55 -12.61 -4.57
C PRO A 99 -20.03 -12.96 -4.38
N ALA A 100 -20.31 -13.84 -3.42
CA ALA A 100 -21.68 -14.22 -3.12
C ALA A 100 -22.45 -12.98 -2.62
N PRO A 101 -23.68 -12.74 -3.12
CA PRO A 101 -24.44 -11.57 -2.70
C PRO A 101 -24.83 -11.67 -1.22
N PRO A 102 -25.01 -10.53 -0.52
CA PRO A 102 -25.61 -10.53 0.80
C PRO A 102 -27.06 -11.04 0.75
N ALA A 103 -27.62 -11.38 1.90
CA ALA A 103 -29.01 -11.83 2.00
C ALA A 103 -29.99 -10.83 1.34
N GLY A 104 -30.73 -11.28 0.33
CA GLY A 104 -31.67 -10.45 -0.43
C GLY A 104 -31.03 -9.45 -1.42
N GLY A 105 -29.71 -9.48 -1.58
CA GLY A 105 -28.97 -8.66 -2.53
C GLY A 105 -28.89 -9.27 -3.94
N THR A 106 -28.29 -8.51 -4.85
CA THR A 106 -28.00 -8.96 -6.22
C THR A 106 -26.48 -8.95 -6.46
N GLY A 107 -25.98 -9.99 -7.13
CA GLY A 107 -24.60 -10.03 -7.61
C GLY A 107 -24.51 -9.48 -9.04
N GLN A 108 -23.47 -8.72 -9.33
CA GLN A 108 -23.15 -8.27 -10.68
C GLN A 108 -21.87 -8.95 -11.16
N LEU A 109 -21.89 -9.44 -12.41
CA LEU A 109 -20.75 -10.11 -13.02
C LEU A 109 -20.65 -9.76 -14.52
N GLY A 110 -19.42 -9.63 -14.99
CA GLY A 110 -19.07 -9.56 -16.40
C GLY A 110 -18.11 -10.69 -16.75
N ALA A 111 -18.26 -11.27 -17.95
CA ALA A 111 -17.39 -12.33 -18.44
C ALA A 111 -16.72 -11.91 -19.77
N ASN A 112 -15.42 -11.68 -19.71
CA ASN A 112 -14.52 -11.46 -20.83
C ASN A 112 -13.32 -12.44 -20.78
N SER A 113 -12.38 -12.30 -21.72
CA SER A 113 -11.17 -13.16 -21.78
C SER A 113 -10.38 -13.13 -20.47
N LEU A 114 -10.06 -11.93 -19.96
CA LEU A 114 -9.31 -11.76 -18.72
C LEU A 114 -10.02 -12.39 -17.52
N SER A 115 -11.32 -12.14 -17.34
CA SER A 115 -12.10 -12.75 -16.25
C SER A 115 -12.18 -14.28 -16.35
N THR A 116 -12.04 -14.84 -17.56
CA THR A 116 -12.00 -16.30 -17.77
C THR A 116 -10.68 -16.85 -17.24
N VAL A 117 -9.57 -16.21 -17.56
CA VAL A 117 -8.24 -16.55 -17.04
C VAL A 117 -8.19 -16.37 -15.52
N GLN A 118 -8.71 -15.26 -15.00
CA GLN A 118 -8.80 -15.00 -13.55
C GLN A 118 -9.69 -16.03 -12.84
N ALA A 119 -10.84 -16.39 -13.38
CA ALA A 119 -11.70 -17.40 -12.77
C ALA A 119 -11.06 -18.80 -12.80
N ASN A 120 -10.34 -19.15 -13.86
CA ASN A 120 -9.55 -20.39 -13.93
C ASN A 120 -8.44 -20.40 -12.88
N MET A 121 -7.71 -19.29 -12.75
CA MET A 121 -6.68 -19.10 -11.74
C MET A 121 -7.26 -19.23 -10.33
N ILE A 122 -8.39 -18.60 -10.04
CA ILE A 122 -9.07 -18.68 -8.74
C ILE A 122 -9.42 -20.14 -8.42
N LEU A 123 -10.08 -20.84 -9.34
CA LEU A 123 -10.46 -22.24 -9.14
C LEU A 123 -9.24 -23.14 -8.86
N LYS A 124 -8.14 -22.95 -9.60
CA LYS A 124 -6.88 -23.68 -9.37
C LYS A 124 -6.28 -23.34 -8.00
N SER A 125 -6.24 -22.06 -7.66
CA SER A 125 -5.67 -21.57 -6.40
C SER A 125 -6.42 -22.08 -5.19
N LEU A 126 -7.75 -21.97 -5.20
CA LEU A 126 -8.60 -22.43 -4.11
C LEU A 126 -8.55 -23.95 -3.95
N LEU A 127 -8.61 -24.70 -5.06
CA LEU A 127 -8.47 -26.17 -5.02
C LEU A 127 -7.10 -26.61 -4.49
N LEU A 128 -6.01 -25.97 -4.95
CA LEU A 128 -4.65 -26.30 -4.53
C LEU A 128 -4.39 -25.94 -3.05
N ALA A 129 -4.96 -24.82 -2.61
CA ALA A 129 -4.89 -24.35 -1.24
C ALA A 129 -5.85 -25.13 -0.30
N GLY A 130 -6.88 -25.77 -0.85
CA GLY A 130 -7.88 -26.52 -0.09
C GLY A 130 -8.77 -25.60 0.75
N THR A 131 -9.07 -24.40 0.26
CA THR A 131 -9.78 -23.33 0.99
C THR A 131 -10.65 -22.50 0.03
N ASP A 132 -11.60 -21.73 0.56
CA ASP A 132 -12.35 -20.68 -0.16
C ASP A 132 -11.89 -19.26 0.20
N ASP A 133 -10.63 -19.12 0.61
CA ASP A 133 -10.09 -17.90 1.20
C ASP A 133 -10.17 -16.66 0.28
N PRO A 134 -10.85 -15.58 0.71
CA PRO A 134 -10.91 -14.34 -0.05
C PRO A 134 -9.54 -13.65 -0.26
N ILE A 135 -8.58 -13.86 0.63
CA ILE A 135 -7.23 -13.28 0.50
C ILE A 135 -6.49 -13.92 -0.68
N VAL A 136 -6.63 -15.25 -0.84
CA VAL A 136 -6.04 -15.99 -1.98
C VAL A 136 -6.61 -15.49 -3.29
N VAL A 137 -7.93 -15.27 -3.36
CA VAL A 137 -8.59 -14.72 -4.55
C VAL A 137 -8.04 -13.33 -4.89
N ALA A 138 -7.99 -12.43 -3.91
CA ALA A 138 -7.60 -11.05 -4.16
C ALA A 138 -6.13 -10.93 -4.63
N TYR A 139 -5.21 -11.73 -4.07
CA TYR A 139 -3.84 -11.81 -4.58
C TYR A 139 -3.76 -12.40 -5.98
N GLY A 140 -4.51 -13.47 -6.24
CA GLY A 140 -4.59 -14.05 -7.57
C GLY A 140 -4.98 -13.02 -8.63
N LEU A 141 -5.94 -12.14 -8.32
CA LEU A 141 -6.38 -11.06 -9.22
C LEU A 141 -5.27 -10.05 -9.52
N ILE A 142 -4.40 -9.74 -8.55
CA ILE A 142 -3.24 -8.86 -8.74
C ILE A 142 -2.19 -9.54 -9.63
N LEU A 143 -1.96 -10.84 -9.43
CA LEU A 143 -0.99 -11.64 -10.18
C LEU A 143 -1.48 -11.99 -11.60
N THR A 144 -2.78 -11.85 -11.86
CA THR A 144 -3.42 -12.28 -13.12
C THR A 144 -4.05 -11.09 -13.82
N ARG A 145 -3.21 -10.31 -14.50
CA ARG A 145 -3.63 -9.11 -15.28
C ARG A 145 -3.60 -9.30 -16.79
N ALA A 146 -3.04 -10.41 -17.28
CA ALA A 146 -2.99 -10.74 -18.71
C ALA A 146 -3.96 -11.87 -19.05
N ASP A 147 -4.60 -11.81 -20.22
CA ASP A 147 -5.54 -12.84 -20.69
C ASP A 147 -4.87 -13.96 -21.52
N ASN A 148 -3.55 -13.88 -21.70
CA ASN A 148 -2.75 -14.81 -22.49
C ASN A 148 -1.98 -15.84 -21.64
N LEU A 149 -2.31 -15.98 -20.35
CA LEU A 149 -1.72 -16.99 -19.47
C LEU A 149 -2.28 -18.38 -19.77
N ASP A 150 -1.40 -19.36 -19.89
CA ASP A 150 -1.78 -20.74 -20.13
C ASP A 150 -2.06 -21.53 -18.83
N ASP A 151 -2.48 -22.79 -18.96
CA ASP A 151 -2.80 -23.62 -17.80
C ASP A 151 -1.61 -23.86 -16.84
N THR A 152 -0.39 -23.82 -17.35
CA THR A 152 0.87 -23.95 -16.58
C THR A 152 1.11 -22.68 -15.78
N ASP A 153 1.02 -21.52 -16.44
CA ASP A 153 1.13 -20.21 -15.80
C ASP A 153 0.12 -20.08 -14.66
N LEU A 154 -1.14 -20.50 -14.87
CA LEU A 154 -2.16 -20.43 -13.82
C LEU A 154 -1.87 -21.36 -12.64
N ASN A 155 -1.24 -22.52 -12.87
CA ASN A 155 -0.80 -23.40 -11.78
C ASN A 155 0.37 -22.78 -11.00
N ASN A 156 1.25 -22.04 -11.68
CA ASN A 156 2.33 -21.30 -11.05
C ASN A 156 1.76 -20.17 -10.17
N VAL A 157 0.80 -19.39 -10.67
CA VAL A 157 0.10 -18.36 -9.86
C VAL A 157 -0.56 -18.98 -8.64
N ALA A 158 -1.23 -20.13 -8.80
CA ALA A 158 -1.86 -20.85 -7.69
C ALA A 158 -0.84 -21.28 -6.62
N THR A 159 0.33 -21.75 -7.02
CA THR A 159 1.42 -22.16 -6.12
C THR A 159 1.98 -20.96 -5.35
N LEU A 160 2.19 -19.84 -6.04
CA LEU A 160 2.61 -18.58 -5.43
C LEU A 160 1.57 -18.08 -4.41
N GLY A 161 0.31 -17.96 -4.82
CA GLY A 161 -0.77 -17.46 -3.96
C GLY A 161 -0.97 -18.31 -2.71
N LYS A 162 -0.99 -19.64 -2.85
CA LYS A 162 -1.10 -20.54 -1.69
C LYS A 162 0.04 -20.30 -0.69
N THR A 163 1.27 -20.24 -1.18
CA THR A 163 2.48 -20.11 -0.35
C THR A 163 2.52 -18.74 0.32
N ALA A 164 2.34 -17.69 -0.47
CA ALA A 164 2.31 -16.30 -0.01
C ALA A 164 1.26 -16.08 1.11
N ILE A 165 0.05 -16.62 0.94
CA ILE A 165 -1.07 -16.29 1.83
C ILE A 165 -1.13 -17.18 3.06
N MET A 166 -1.17 -18.49 2.86
CA MET A 166 -1.42 -19.41 3.97
C MET A 166 -0.22 -19.53 4.91
N VAL A 167 0.99 -19.39 4.35
CA VAL A 167 2.24 -19.56 5.12
C VAL A 167 2.86 -18.20 5.47
N GLY A 168 2.67 -17.17 4.64
CA GLY A 168 3.20 -15.82 4.88
C GLY A 168 2.19 -14.87 5.53
N PHE A 169 1.20 -14.42 4.78
CA PHE A 169 0.30 -13.33 5.15
C PHE A 169 -0.50 -13.61 6.45
N GLU A 170 -1.25 -14.71 6.49
CA GLU A 170 -2.12 -15.02 7.63
C GLU A 170 -1.34 -15.44 8.88
N SER A 171 -0.25 -16.19 8.65
CA SER A 171 0.67 -16.60 9.71
C SER A 171 1.28 -15.37 10.40
N PHE A 172 1.66 -14.35 9.64
CA PHE A 172 2.16 -13.09 10.19
C PHE A 172 1.10 -12.38 11.05
N LEU A 173 -0.11 -12.19 10.52
CA LEU A 173 -1.18 -11.50 11.26
C LEU A 173 -1.47 -12.20 12.59
N THR A 174 -1.66 -13.52 12.56
CA THR A 174 -2.00 -14.30 13.76
C THR A 174 -0.85 -14.35 14.78
N SER A 175 0.40 -14.42 14.31
CA SER A 175 1.59 -14.39 15.18
C SER A 175 1.82 -13.02 15.81
N ASN A 176 1.28 -11.94 15.22
CA ASN A 176 1.40 -10.56 15.70
C ASN A 176 0.11 -10.02 16.33
N GLY A 177 -0.69 -10.91 16.95
CA GLY A 177 -1.79 -10.51 17.82
C GLY A 177 -3.15 -10.30 17.15
N VAL A 178 -3.26 -10.50 15.83
CA VAL A 178 -4.58 -10.52 15.17
C VAL A 178 -5.31 -11.81 15.55
N SER A 179 -6.42 -11.66 16.29
CA SER A 179 -7.25 -12.80 16.67
C SER A 179 -7.88 -13.47 15.45
N ALA A 180 -8.18 -14.78 15.57
CA ALA A 180 -8.90 -15.52 14.54
C ALA A 180 -10.25 -14.85 14.17
N ALA A 181 -10.95 -14.24 15.13
CA ALA A 181 -12.19 -13.52 14.88
C ALA A 181 -11.99 -12.28 14.00
N LYS A 182 -10.93 -11.50 14.25
CA LYS A 182 -10.57 -10.36 13.41
C LYS A 182 -10.17 -10.80 12.00
N LEU A 183 -9.42 -11.89 11.88
CA LEU A 183 -9.04 -12.46 10.57
C LEU A 183 -10.26 -12.98 9.79
N THR A 184 -11.21 -13.66 10.46
CA THR A 184 -12.48 -14.07 9.83
C THR A 184 -13.28 -12.85 9.38
N LEU A 185 -13.40 -11.83 10.22
CA LEU A 185 -14.10 -10.60 9.86
C LEU A 185 -13.43 -9.91 8.66
N PHE A 186 -12.10 -9.84 8.65
CA PHE A 186 -11.33 -9.30 7.53
C PHE A 186 -11.66 -10.01 6.21
N LYS A 187 -11.61 -11.35 6.21
CA LYS A 187 -11.99 -12.17 5.04
C LYS A 187 -13.44 -11.92 4.59
N GLN A 188 -14.37 -11.82 5.54
CA GLN A 188 -15.76 -11.48 5.25
C GLN A 188 -15.91 -10.09 4.62
N LYS A 189 -15.13 -9.11 5.10
CA LYS A 189 -15.15 -7.73 4.58
C LYS A 189 -14.51 -7.59 3.21
N LEU A 190 -13.59 -8.48 2.82
CA LEU A 190 -13.13 -8.55 1.42
C LEU A 190 -14.28 -8.89 0.46
N ILE A 191 -15.25 -9.70 0.90
CA ILE A 191 -16.43 -10.09 0.10
C ILE A 191 -17.50 -8.99 0.12
N TYR A 192 -17.80 -8.45 1.30
CA TYR A 192 -18.87 -7.47 1.47
C TYR A 192 -18.56 -6.44 2.58
N ASN A 193 -18.36 -5.18 2.19
CA ASN A 193 -17.99 -4.08 3.08
C ASN A 193 -18.80 -2.79 2.86
N GLN A 194 -19.95 -2.89 2.20
CA GLN A 194 -20.73 -1.70 1.84
C GLN A 194 -21.06 -0.83 3.08
N PRO A 195 -20.95 0.52 2.95
CA PRO A 195 -20.72 1.29 1.72
C PRO A 195 -19.24 1.42 1.29
N ASN A 196 -18.30 0.82 2.01
CA ASN A 196 -16.87 0.82 1.66
C ASN A 196 -16.59 -0.16 0.52
N LYS A 197 -15.36 -0.14 -0.01
CA LYS A 197 -14.97 -0.97 -1.15
C LYS A 197 -14.83 -2.44 -0.76
N ASP A 198 -15.29 -3.33 -1.64
CA ASP A 198 -15.16 -4.79 -1.55
C ASP A 198 -15.03 -5.43 -2.94
N LEU A 199 -14.87 -6.76 -3.00
CA LEU A 199 -14.74 -7.50 -4.27
C LEU A 199 -15.99 -7.39 -5.17
N SER A 200 -17.15 -6.95 -4.67
CA SER A 200 -18.32 -6.72 -5.52
C SER A 200 -18.15 -5.44 -6.36
N ASN A 201 -17.39 -4.45 -5.87
CA ASN A 201 -17.01 -3.29 -6.67
C ASN A 201 -16.10 -3.70 -7.84
N PHE A 202 -15.18 -4.64 -7.63
CA PHE A 202 -14.34 -5.21 -8.69
C PHE A 202 -15.18 -5.87 -9.79
N THR A 203 -16.10 -6.77 -9.42
CA THR A 203 -16.90 -7.50 -10.44
C THR A 203 -17.93 -6.62 -11.13
N THR A 204 -18.35 -5.52 -10.49
CA THR A 204 -19.19 -4.48 -11.10
C THR A 204 -18.46 -3.76 -12.23
N LEU A 205 -17.16 -3.46 -12.08
CA LEU A 205 -16.36 -2.87 -13.16
C LEU A 205 -16.20 -3.82 -14.34
N PHE A 206 -16.00 -5.12 -14.10
CA PHE A 206 -15.97 -6.12 -15.18
C PHE A 206 -17.32 -6.24 -15.90
N LYS A 207 -18.43 -6.10 -15.17
CA LYS A 207 -19.76 -6.00 -15.79
C LYS A 207 -19.85 -4.76 -16.67
N SER A 208 -19.43 -3.59 -16.16
CA SER A 208 -19.43 -2.34 -16.93
C SER A 208 -18.56 -2.45 -18.19
N ALA A 209 -17.39 -3.08 -18.11
CA ALA A 209 -16.52 -3.32 -19.26
C ALA A 209 -17.20 -4.14 -20.38
N VAL A 210 -18.00 -5.15 -20.01
CA VAL A 210 -18.79 -5.95 -20.96
C VAL A 210 -19.98 -5.16 -21.51
N ASP A 211 -20.63 -4.36 -20.65
CA ASP A 211 -21.78 -3.56 -21.05
C ASP A 211 -21.38 -2.41 -21.97
N ASN A 212 -20.20 -1.81 -21.75
CA ASN A 212 -19.68 -0.60 -22.38
C ASN A 212 -18.27 -0.84 -22.99
N PRO A 213 -18.16 -1.48 -24.17
CA PRO A 213 -16.87 -1.85 -24.76
C PRO A 213 -15.88 -0.68 -24.96
N GLY A 214 -16.39 0.54 -25.18
CA GLY A 214 -15.55 1.74 -25.32
C GLY A 214 -14.88 2.21 -24.02
N GLN A 215 -15.29 1.70 -22.86
CA GLN A 215 -14.73 1.99 -21.53
C GLN A 215 -14.06 0.76 -20.91
N ALA A 216 -14.04 -0.37 -21.62
CA ALA A 216 -13.60 -1.65 -21.06
C ALA A 216 -12.17 -1.63 -20.52
N SER A 217 -11.25 -0.99 -21.23
CA SER A 217 -9.84 -0.87 -20.79
C SER A 217 -9.74 -0.06 -19.49
N ASP A 218 -10.44 1.08 -19.41
CA ASP A 218 -10.45 1.93 -18.21
C ASP A 218 -11.08 1.21 -17.01
N ASP A 219 -12.22 0.53 -17.22
CA ASP A 219 -12.92 -0.23 -16.18
C ASP A 219 -12.08 -1.39 -15.65
N MET A 220 -11.39 -2.14 -16.53
CA MET A 220 -10.50 -3.23 -16.12
C MET A 220 -9.26 -2.72 -15.39
N ALA A 221 -8.67 -1.60 -15.84
CA ALA A 221 -7.55 -0.96 -15.16
C ALA A 221 -7.93 -0.46 -13.76
N LEU A 222 -9.11 0.16 -13.64
CA LEU A 222 -9.71 0.56 -12.36
C LEU A 222 -9.90 -0.62 -11.43
N ALA A 223 -10.44 -1.74 -11.94
CA ALA A 223 -10.69 -2.93 -11.15
C ALA A 223 -9.40 -3.47 -10.54
N ALA A 224 -8.32 -3.54 -11.32
CA ALA A 224 -7.01 -3.98 -10.83
C ALA A 224 -6.45 -3.06 -9.74
N GLY A 225 -6.55 -1.74 -9.91
CA GLY A 225 -6.10 -0.77 -8.90
C GLY A 225 -6.92 -0.78 -7.60
N LEU A 226 -8.19 -1.22 -7.68
CA LEU A 226 -9.12 -1.21 -6.55
C LEU A 226 -8.78 -2.24 -5.47
N ILE A 227 -8.02 -3.30 -5.79
CA ILE A 227 -7.74 -4.38 -4.84
C ILE A 227 -7.02 -3.87 -3.59
N ALA A 228 -6.09 -2.92 -3.71
CA ALA A 228 -5.42 -2.31 -2.55
C ALA A 228 -6.44 -1.65 -1.60
N ASP A 229 -7.34 -0.84 -2.15
CA ASP A 229 -8.36 -0.14 -1.37
C ASP A 229 -9.32 -1.14 -0.69
N ILE A 230 -9.68 -2.24 -1.37
CA ILE A 230 -10.50 -3.32 -0.82
C ILE A 230 -9.84 -3.96 0.40
N PHE A 231 -8.53 -4.25 0.33
CA PHE A 231 -7.77 -4.77 1.47
C PHE A 231 -7.83 -3.81 2.66
N ILE A 232 -7.68 -2.53 2.41
CA ILE A 232 -7.56 -1.54 3.48
C ILE A 232 -8.89 -1.27 4.14
N ASP A 233 -9.94 -1.06 3.33
CA ASP A 233 -11.29 -0.88 3.82
C ASP A 233 -11.74 -2.11 4.64
N ALA A 234 -11.35 -3.33 4.20
CA ALA A 234 -11.63 -4.55 4.95
C ALA A 234 -10.85 -4.63 6.27
N ALA A 235 -9.57 -4.22 6.29
CA ALA A 235 -8.75 -4.23 7.50
C ALA A 235 -9.26 -3.24 8.54
N ILE A 236 -9.61 -2.02 8.12
CA ILE A 236 -10.23 -1.00 8.99
C ILE A 236 -11.55 -1.54 9.56
N ALA A 237 -12.40 -2.13 8.73
CA ALA A 237 -13.68 -2.69 9.17
C ALA A 237 -13.52 -3.90 10.12
N ALA A 238 -12.37 -4.58 10.06
CA ALA A 238 -12.01 -5.69 10.95
C ALA A 238 -11.20 -5.25 12.18
N ASP A 239 -10.93 -3.95 12.34
CA ASP A 239 -10.10 -3.39 13.41
C ASP A 239 -8.69 -4.02 13.43
N ILE A 240 -8.10 -4.19 12.23
CA ILE A 240 -6.71 -4.65 12.06
C ILE A 240 -5.83 -3.43 11.77
N ASP A 241 -4.76 -3.30 12.53
CA ASP A 241 -3.74 -2.27 12.32
C ASP A 241 -3.15 -2.36 10.89
N LEU A 242 -3.15 -1.24 10.17
CA LEU A 242 -2.67 -1.19 8.78
C LEU A 242 -1.16 -1.44 8.65
N GLY A 243 -0.38 -1.18 9.69
CA GLY A 243 1.02 -1.58 9.78
C GLY A 243 1.20 -3.10 9.83
N LEU A 244 0.28 -3.82 10.47
CA LEU A 244 0.24 -5.29 10.42
C LEU A 244 -0.14 -5.82 9.04
N ILE A 245 -1.02 -5.13 8.30
CA ILE A 245 -1.35 -5.49 6.91
C ILE A 245 -0.13 -5.35 6.01
N VAL A 246 0.59 -4.22 6.09
CA VAL A 246 1.86 -4.04 5.35
C VAL A 246 2.86 -5.14 5.72
N GLY A 247 3.08 -5.39 7.02
CA GLY A 247 4.00 -6.46 7.44
C GLY A 247 3.56 -7.86 7.00
N ALA A 248 2.26 -8.11 6.86
CA ALA A 248 1.75 -9.37 6.32
C ALA A 248 2.02 -9.51 4.83
N HIS A 249 1.94 -8.42 4.06
CA HIS A 249 2.34 -8.39 2.64
C HIS A 249 3.84 -8.66 2.48
N ASP A 250 4.68 -8.05 3.31
CA ASP A 250 6.13 -8.31 3.31
C ASP A 250 6.42 -9.79 3.62
N SER A 251 5.79 -10.33 4.67
CA SER A 251 5.89 -11.75 5.04
C SER A 251 5.43 -12.69 3.92
N ALA A 252 4.41 -12.31 3.15
CA ALA A 252 3.96 -13.07 1.99
C ALA A 252 5.05 -13.15 0.91
N GLY A 253 5.72 -12.04 0.60
CA GLY A 253 6.85 -11.99 -0.32
C GLY A 253 8.06 -12.79 0.18
N GLU A 254 8.38 -12.69 1.48
CA GLU A 254 9.48 -13.44 2.10
C GLU A 254 9.29 -14.96 2.01
N VAL A 255 8.08 -15.44 2.28
CA VAL A 255 7.79 -16.87 2.26
C VAL A 255 7.83 -17.44 0.85
N VAL A 256 7.46 -16.65 -0.16
CA VAL A 256 7.65 -17.03 -1.58
C VAL A 256 9.14 -17.17 -1.89
N ASP A 257 9.96 -16.20 -1.49
CA ASP A 257 11.39 -16.23 -1.72
C ASP A 257 12.12 -17.36 -0.97
N GLY A 258 11.65 -17.70 0.23
CA GLY A 258 12.23 -18.78 1.04
C GLY A 258 11.76 -20.18 0.65
N ASN A 259 10.83 -20.30 -0.30
CA ASN A 259 10.21 -21.57 -0.67
C ASN A 259 10.60 -21.97 -2.10
N GLN A 260 11.29 -23.10 -2.24
CA GLN A 260 11.79 -23.57 -3.54
C GLN A 260 10.67 -23.82 -4.56
N ASP A 261 9.54 -24.39 -4.13
CA ASP A 261 8.42 -24.65 -5.04
C ASP A 261 7.80 -23.34 -5.57
N ALA A 262 7.74 -22.31 -4.72
CA ALA A 262 7.27 -20.99 -5.10
C ALA A 262 8.27 -20.26 -6.02
N LEU A 263 9.57 -20.37 -5.74
CA LEU A 263 10.61 -19.85 -6.63
C LEU A 263 10.61 -20.55 -7.99
N ASP A 264 10.46 -21.88 -8.01
CA ASP A 264 10.40 -22.65 -9.26
C ASP A 264 9.15 -22.27 -10.06
N ALA A 265 8.01 -22.09 -9.39
CA ALA A 265 6.79 -21.56 -10.01
C ALA A 265 6.99 -20.15 -10.59
N PHE A 266 7.65 -19.24 -9.86
CA PHE A 266 7.94 -17.89 -10.35
C PHE A 266 8.89 -17.93 -11.56
N ASN A 267 9.95 -18.74 -11.48
CA ASN A 267 10.96 -18.88 -12.53
C ASN A 267 10.44 -19.57 -13.80
N ALA A 268 9.33 -20.32 -13.68
CA ALA A 268 8.70 -21.00 -14.81
C ALA A 268 7.88 -20.06 -15.71
N PHE A 269 7.52 -18.86 -15.25
CA PHE A 269 6.90 -17.84 -16.11
C PHE A 269 7.88 -17.33 -17.16
N GLY A 270 7.34 -16.87 -18.30
CA GLY A 270 8.11 -16.06 -19.24
C GLY A 270 8.62 -14.77 -18.59
N ALA A 271 9.78 -14.27 -19.03
CA ALA A 271 10.41 -13.07 -18.46
C ALA A 271 9.48 -11.84 -18.50
N ASP A 272 8.67 -11.72 -19.54
CA ASP A 272 7.70 -10.64 -19.70
C ASP A 272 6.57 -10.72 -18.66
N HIS A 273 6.04 -11.92 -18.41
CA HIS A 273 5.04 -12.17 -17.38
C HIS A 273 5.59 -11.96 -15.97
N GLN A 274 6.83 -12.40 -15.70
CA GLN A 274 7.51 -12.11 -14.42
C GLN A 274 7.62 -10.60 -14.17
N ALA A 275 8.02 -9.84 -15.19
CA ALA A 275 8.12 -8.40 -15.10
C ALA A 275 6.76 -7.73 -14.82
N SER A 276 5.70 -8.18 -15.50
CA SER A 276 4.34 -7.69 -15.29
C SER A 276 3.83 -7.98 -13.87
N ILE A 277 4.07 -9.19 -13.36
CA ILE A 277 3.73 -9.58 -11.98
C ILE A 277 4.47 -8.69 -10.97
N GLN A 278 5.79 -8.51 -11.13
CA GLN A 278 6.59 -7.68 -10.22
C GLN A 278 6.09 -6.23 -10.19
N GLN A 279 5.80 -5.66 -11.36
CA GLN A 279 5.30 -4.30 -11.45
C GLN A 279 3.89 -4.15 -10.83
N ALA A 280 3.01 -5.13 -11.05
CA ALA A 280 1.66 -5.12 -10.48
C ALA A 280 1.70 -5.20 -8.94
N MET A 281 2.56 -6.07 -8.39
CA MET A 281 2.77 -6.18 -6.94
C MET A 281 3.41 -4.91 -6.36
N GLY A 282 4.38 -4.31 -7.05
CA GLY A 282 5.00 -3.06 -6.64
C GLY A 282 3.99 -1.90 -6.54
N SER A 283 3.15 -1.70 -7.57
CA SER A 283 2.08 -0.68 -7.55
C SER A 283 1.08 -0.94 -6.41
N PHE A 284 0.66 -2.19 -6.24
CA PHE A 284 -0.25 -2.60 -5.18
C PHE A 284 0.29 -2.28 -3.78
N PHE A 285 1.55 -2.63 -3.49
CA PHE A 285 2.16 -2.34 -2.18
C PHE A 285 2.35 -0.85 -1.93
N MET A 286 2.75 -0.10 -2.95
CA MET A 286 2.85 1.36 -2.85
C MET A 286 1.52 2.01 -2.49
N ARG A 287 0.41 1.54 -3.08
CA ARG A 287 -0.94 2.03 -2.74
C ARG A 287 -1.31 1.73 -1.29
N ILE A 288 -0.99 0.54 -0.79
CA ILE A 288 -1.23 0.20 0.62
C ILE A 288 -0.40 1.08 1.55
N ALA A 289 0.88 1.27 1.25
CA ALA A 289 1.75 2.14 2.01
C ALA A 289 1.25 3.59 2.05
N ALA A 290 0.76 4.13 0.92
CA ALA A 290 0.19 5.46 0.83
C ALA A 290 -1.00 5.67 1.77
N ILE A 291 -1.90 4.69 1.87
CA ILE A 291 -3.07 4.80 2.75
C ILE A 291 -2.69 4.56 4.20
N LYS A 292 -1.73 3.69 4.50
CA LYS A 292 -1.14 3.61 5.84
C LYS A 292 -0.60 4.98 6.27
N VAL A 293 0.17 5.64 5.41
CA VAL A 293 0.66 7.01 5.67
C VAL A 293 -0.51 7.94 5.96
N LYS A 294 -1.59 7.88 5.18
CA LYS A 294 -2.82 8.64 5.47
C LYS A 294 -3.30 8.38 6.89
N SER A 295 -3.68 7.14 7.21
CA SER A 295 -4.34 6.82 8.48
C SER A 295 -3.44 7.14 9.67
N SER A 296 -2.21 6.63 9.67
CA SER A 296 -1.31 6.78 10.81
C SER A 296 -0.92 8.23 11.06
N TYR A 297 -0.62 9.01 10.02
CA TYR A 297 -0.28 10.42 10.21
C TYR A 297 -1.52 11.26 10.53
N SER A 298 -2.70 11.01 9.94
CA SER A 298 -3.92 11.75 10.31
C SER A 298 -4.25 11.57 11.79
N ASP A 299 -4.17 10.34 12.32
CA ASP A 299 -4.47 10.05 13.73
C ASP A 299 -3.42 10.68 14.67
N ALA A 300 -2.13 10.61 14.29
CA ALA A 300 -1.06 11.24 15.05
C ALA A 300 -1.16 12.78 15.03
N LEU A 301 -1.46 13.39 13.88
CA LEU A 301 -1.70 14.83 13.75
C LEU A 301 -2.85 15.27 14.66
N ASN A 302 -3.96 14.54 14.67
CA ASN A 302 -5.08 14.81 15.59
C ASN A 302 -4.65 14.66 17.06
N THR A 303 -3.91 13.61 17.40
CA THR A 303 -3.43 13.33 18.77
C THR A 303 -2.53 14.45 19.31
N LEU A 304 -1.76 15.09 18.44
CA LEU A 304 -0.89 16.23 18.76
C LEU A 304 -1.53 17.59 18.53
N ASN A 305 -2.86 17.64 18.35
CA ASN A 305 -3.66 18.85 18.17
C ASN A 305 -3.26 19.70 16.95
N ALA A 306 -2.95 19.05 15.82
CA ALA A 306 -2.82 19.74 14.54
C ALA A 306 -4.09 20.54 14.22
N SER A 307 -3.93 21.66 13.52
CA SER A 307 -5.07 22.47 13.10
C SER A 307 -5.90 21.74 12.03
N GLY A 308 -7.18 22.09 11.91
CA GLY A 308 -8.04 21.55 10.85
C GLY A 308 -7.45 21.77 9.46
N THR A 309 -6.89 22.96 9.21
CA THR A 309 -6.21 23.28 7.93
C THR A 309 -4.99 22.39 7.67
N GLN A 310 -4.19 22.08 8.70
CA GLN A 310 -3.04 21.18 8.57
C GLN A 310 -3.47 19.76 8.23
N ILE A 311 -4.50 19.25 8.91
CA ILE A 311 -5.07 17.92 8.64
C ILE A 311 -5.68 17.87 7.24
N ASP A 312 -6.46 18.88 6.84
CA ASP A 312 -7.07 18.97 5.51
C ASP A 312 -6.00 19.02 4.41
N THR A 313 -4.93 19.80 4.60
CA THR A 313 -3.82 19.90 3.65
C THR A 313 -3.09 18.57 3.51
N PHE A 314 -2.74 17.93 4.63
CA PHE A 314 -2.09 16.61 4.62
C PHE A 314 -2.97 15.56 3.92
N ASN A 315 -4.25 15.49 4.27
CA ASN A 315 -5.19 14.54 3.70
C ASN A 315 -5.41 14.78 2.19
N ALA A 316 -5.46 16.04 1.75
CA ALA A 316 -5.55 16.39 0.35
C ALA A 316 -4.29 16.00 -0.43
N ALA A 317 -3.10 16.16 0.16
CA ALA A 317 -1.84 15.71 -0.44
C ALA A 317 -1.83 14.18 -0.63
N VAL A 318 -2.24 13.41 0.39
CA VAL A 318 -2.34 11.95 0.26
C VAL A 318 -3.39 11.54 -0.77
N ALA A 319 -4.58 12.16 -0.76
CA ALA A 319 -5.63 11.87 -1.74
C ALA A 319 -5.18 12.16 -3.19
N THR A 320 -4.42 13.24 -3.38
CA THR A 320 -3.81 13.58 -4.68
C THR A 320 -2.80 12.52 -5.09
N MET A 321 -1.93 12.08 -4.18
CA MET A 321 -0.96 11.01 -4.45
C MET A 321 -1.65 9.71 -4.88
N MET A 322 -2.66 9.27 -4.13
CA MET A 322 -3.45 8.07 -4.45
C MET A 322 -4.14 8.17 -5.81
N THR A 323 -4.75 9.33 -6.11
CA THR A 323 -5.41 9.59 -7.40
C THR A 323 -4.41 9.56 -8.54
N THR A 324 -3.22 10.13 -8.35
CA THR A 324 -2.12 10.05 -9.32
C THR A 324 -1.71 8.62 -9.56
N MET A 325 -1.50 7.81 -8.52
CA MET A 325 -1.16 6.39 -8.65
C MET A 325 -2.25 5.60 -9.41
N GLU A 326 -3.53 5.88 -9.16
CA GLU A 326 -4.64 5.32 -9.96
C GLU A 326 -4.55 5.66 -11.44
N ASN A 327 -4.25 6.91 -11.74
CA ASN A 327 -4.13 7.36 -13.13
C ASN A 327 -2.90 6.75 -13.80
N LEU A 328 -1.82 6.49 -13.06
CA LEU A 328 -0.67 5.74 -13.57
C LEU A 328 -1.05 4.29 -13.87
N ASP A 329 -1.81 3.62 -13.01
CA ASP A 329 -2.31 2.26 -13.26
C ASP A 329 -3.14 2.19 -14.56
N LYS A 330 -3.98 3.22 -14.82
CA LYS A 330 -4.72 3.37 -16.09
C LYS A 330 -3.80 3.64 -17.27
N GLN A 331 -2.88 4.59 -17.13
CA GLN A 331 -1.97 5.00 -18.19
C GLN A 331 -1.09 3.83 -18.68
N TYR A 332 -0.71 2.94 -17.76
CA TYR A 332 0.14 1.79 -18.05
C TYR A 332 -0.64 0.47 -18.20
N SER A 333 -1.98 0.49 -18.21
CA SER A 333 -2.83 -0.71 -18.25
C SER A 333 -2.46 -1.67 -19.37
N GLN A 334 -2.21 -1.14 -20.58
CA GLN A 334 -1.86 -1.91 -21.77
C GLN A 334 -0.62 -2.80 -21.60
N TYR A 335 0.33 -2.41 -20.75
CA TYR A 335 1.55 -3.20 -20.51
C TYR A 335 1.30 -4.38 -19.57
N TYR A 336 0.25 -4.31 -18.77
CA TYR A 336 -0.22 -5.43 -17.98
C TYR A 336 -1.06 -6.40 -18.81
N ASP A 337 -1.88 -5.87 -19.73
CA ASP A 337 -2.71 -6.64 -20.65
C ASP A 337 -1.85 -7.46 -21.64
N ASP A 338 -0.79 -6.83 -22.18
CA ASP A 338 0.21 -7.48 -23.03
C ASP A 338 1.62 -7.30 -22.42
N PRO A 339 2.05 -8.25 -21.56
CA PRO A 339 3.36 -8.20 -20.90
C PRO A 339 4.54 -8.09 -21.86
N SER A 340 4.41 -8.53 -23.12
CA SER A 340 5.50 -8.45 -24.11
C SER A 340 5.87 -7.02 -24.49
N LEU A 341 4.97 -6.06 -24.24
CA LEU A 341 5.21 -4.63 -24.44
C LEU A 341 5.99 -4.00 -23.27
N MET A 342 6.07 -4.67 -22.12
CA MET A 342 6.69 -4.14 -20.89
C MET A 342 8.22 -4.27 -20.92
N THR A 343 8.87 -3.49 -21.79
CA THR A 343 10.34 -3.44 -21.85
C THR A 343 10.95 -2.84 -20.56
N GLN A 344 12.26 -3.05 -20.34
CA GLN A 344 12.98 -2.42 -19.22
C GLN A 344 12.85 -0.88 -19.23
N GLN A 345 12.80 -0.26 -20.41
CA GLN A 345 12.60 1.18 -20.52
C GLN A 345 11.23 1.61 -19.99
N ILE A 346 10.18 0.85 -20.32
CA ILE A 346 8.83 1.11 -19.80
C ILE A 346 8.79 0.92 -18.29
N ARG A 347 9.39 -0.13 -17.74
CA ARG A 347 9.49 -0.32 -16.28
C ARG A 347 10.15 0.87 -15.58
N ASN A 348 11.30 1.31 -16.08
CA ASN A 348 11.97 2.49 -15.51
C ASN A 348 11.10 3.76 -15.60
N GLN A 349 10.30 3.91 -16.65
CA GLN A 349 9.35 5.03 -16.78
C GLN A 349 8.20 4.93 -15.77
N MET A 350 7.67 3.72 -15.55
CA MET A 350 6.67 3.46 -14.53
C MET A 350 7.22 3.80 -13.16
N ASP A 351 8.35 3.22 -12.76
CA ASP A 351 9.00 3.46 -11.47
C ASP A 351 9.27 4.95 -11.24
N THR A 352 9.77 5.65 -12.27
CA THR A 352 9.99 7.11 -12.21
C THR A 352 8.67 7.87 -12.00
N ALA A 353 7.58 7.46 -12.65
CA ALA A 353 6.30 8.13 -12.51
C ALA A 353 5.69 7.91 -11.11
N TYR A 354 5.78 6.70 -10.58
CA TYR A 354 5.35 6.36 -9.22
C TYR A 354 6.18 7.10 -8.16
N GLN A 355 7.52 7.15 -8.31
CA GLN A 355 8.38 7.97 -7.46
C GLN A 355 8.05 9.46 -7.56
N GLY A 356 7.76 9.97 -8.77
CA GLY A 356 7.34 11.35 -8.99
C GLY A 356 6.04 11.70 -8.27
N ALA A 357 5.08 10.77 -8.19
CA ALA A 357 3.85 10.95 -7.41
C ALA A 357 4.14 11.13 -5.92
N PHE A 358 5.09 10.36 -5.39
CA PHE A 358 5.51 10.47 -3.99
C PHE A 358 6.34 11.72 -3.70
N SER A 359 7.27 12.11 -4.57
CA SER A 359 8.00 13.39 -4.43
C SER A 359 7.03 14.58 -4.46
N THR A 360 6.00 14.53 -5.30
CA THR A 360 4.94 15.56 -5.31
C THR A 360 4.19 15.61 -3.97
N PHE A 361 3.90 14.46 -3.37
CA PHE A 361 3.32 14.39 -2.03
C PHE A 361 4.23 15.03 -0.97
N GLN A 362 5.53 14.74 -0.98
CA GLN A 362 6.50 15.31 -0.04
C GLN A 362 6.53 16.84 -0.12
N THR A 363 6.45 17.41 -1.33
CA THR A 363 6.34 18.87 -1.50
C THR A 363 4.96 19.39 -1.04
N ALA A 364 3.88 18.66 -1.32
CA ALA A 364 2.52 19.08 -1.02
C ALA A 364 2.19 19.11 0.49
N ILE A 365 2.95 18.39 1.32
CA ILE A 365 2.81 18.43 2.78
C ILE A 365 3.62 19.56 3.45
N ALA A 366 4.25 20.44 2.67
CA ALA A 366 4.89 21.64 3.22
C ALA A 366 3.86 22.51 3.97
N ALA A 367 4.21 22.93 5.18
CA ALA A 367 3.36 23.79 5.98
C ALA A 367 3.20 25.17 5.33
N SER A 368 2.10 25.86 5.59
CA SER A 368 1.89 27.20 5.05
C SER A 368 2.84 28.22 5.67
N GLY A 369 3.05 29.37 5.01
CA GLY A 369 3.83 30.45 5.62
C GLY A 369 3.23 30.98 6.93
N GLN A 370 1.90 30.89 7.08
CA GLN A 370 1.22 31.22 8.33
C GLN A 370 1.54 30.17 9.41
N ASP A 371 1.49 28.88 9.10
CA ASP A 371 1.87 27.82 10.05
C ASP A 371 3.30 27.99 10.55
N ILE A 372 4.25 28.35 9.67
CA ILE A 372 5.63 28.63 10.07
C ILE A 372 5.71 29.87 10.98
N THR A 373 4.94 30.91 10.66
CA THR A 373 4.90 32.15 11.48
C THR A 373 4.33 31.85 12.86
N ASP A 374 3.22 31.13 12.93
CA ASP A 374 2.57 30.73 14.17
C ASP A 374 3.47 29.81 15.00
N MET A 375 4.17 28.87 14.35
CA MET A 375 5.15 28.02 15.02
C MET A 375 6.29 28.81 15.64
N LYS A 376 6.85 29.79 14.93
CA LYS A 376 7.87 30.69 15.48
C LYS A 376 7.32 31.49 16.67
N GLY A 377 6.08 31.95 16.59
CA GLY A 377 5.40 32.64 17.69
C GLY A 377 5.24 31.75 18.92
N ASN A 378 4.74 30.53 18.75
CA ASN A 378 4.56 29.56 19.84
C ASN A 378 5.89 29.21 20.51
N ILE A 379 6.95 29.05 19.72
CA ILE A 379 8.32 28.89 20.24
C ILE A 379 8.71 30.13 21.05
N ALA A 380 8.59 31.33 20.52
CA ALA A 380 8.94 32.54 21.26
C ALA A 380 8.16 32.66 22.60
N ASP A 381 6.87 32.32 22.60
CA ASP A 381 6.04 32.34 23.81
C ASP A 381 6.46 31.27 24.84
N ALA A 382 6.86 30.08 24.36
CA ALA A 382 7.39 29.02 25.22
C ALA A 382 8.76 29.36 25.83
N PHE A 383 9.51 30.29 25.23
CA PHE A 383 10.86 30.66 25.66
C PHE A 383 10.84 32.04 26.33
N THR A 384 10.89 32.06 27.66
CA THR A 384 10.99 33.34 28.38
C THR A 384 12.23 34.12 27.97
N GLY A 385 12.04 35.27 27.30
CA GLY A 385 13.12 36.19 26.94
C GLY A 385 13.66 36.06 25.51
N ILE A 386 13.01 35.27 24.64
CA ILE A 386 13.30 35.21 23.20
C ILE A 386 12.11 35.78 22.43
N SER A 387 12.38 36.56 21.38
CA SER A 387 11.38 37.01 20.42
C SER A 387 11.51 36.23 19.11
N VAL A 388 10.48 36.27 18.26
CA VAL A 388 10.55 35.66 16.91
C VAL A 388 11.76 36.15 16.11
N GLY A 389 12.19 37.41 16.30
CA GLY A 389 13.34 37.98 15.61
C GLY A 389 14.70 37.42 16.04
N ASP A 390 14.75 36.72 17.17
CA ASP A 390 15.95 36.07 17.69
C ASP A 390 16.12 34.64 17.14
N LEU A 391 15.09 34.08 16.50
CA LEU A 391 15.17 32.80 15.80
C LEU A 391 15.91 32.97 14.45
N PRO A 392 16.64 31.94 13.96
CA PRO A 392 17.25 31.99 12.64
C PRO A 392 16.24 32.36 11.55
N ALA A 393 16.66 33.18 10.58
CA ALA A 393 15.78 33.68 9.54
C ALA A 393 15.15 32.53 8.72
N ASP A 394 15.93 31.48 8.48
CA ASP A 394 15.61 30.24 7.78
C ASP A 394 14.96 29.16 8.67
N PHE A 395 14.78 29.43 9.97
CA PHE A 395 14.08 28.49 10.86
C PHE A 395 12.68 28.20 10.32
N GLY A 396 12.26 26.94 10.30
CA GLY A 396 11.00 26.53 9.66
C GLY A 396 11.09 26.32 8.14
N THR A 397 12.29 26.39 7.55
CA THR A 397 12.51 26.07 6.13
C THR A 397 13.71 25.13 5.94
N TYR A 398 13.76 24.43 4.80
CA TYR A 398 14.90 23.63 4.35
C TYR A 398 15.14 23.83 2.86
N LEU A 399 16.33 23.48 2.38
CA LEU A 399 16.62 23.39 0.95
C LEU A 399 16.11 22.05 0.43
N ASP A 400 15.24 22.09 -0.57
CA ASP A 400 14.71 20.91 -1.24
C ASP A 400 15.84 20.10 -1.91
N PHE A 401 15.53 18.91 -2.43
CA PHE A 401 16.49 17.97 -3.01
C PHE A 401 17.28 18.54 -4.20
N ASP A 402 16.81 19.62 -4.83
CA ASP A 402 17.55 20.35 -5.86
C ASP A 402 18.71 21.20 -5.30
N GLY A 403 18.77 21.38 -3.97
CA GLY A 403 19.76 22.17 -3.25
C GLY A 403 19.65 23.68 -3.48
N VAL A 404 18.57 24.14 -4.12
CA VAL A 404 18.40 25.53 -4.58
C VAL A 404 17.09 26.13 -4.07
N THR A 405 16.01 25.35 -4.06
CA THR A 405 14.69 25.84 -3.67
C THR A 405 14.51 25.75 -2.17
N THR A 406 14.22 26.87 -1.52
CA THR A 406 13.84 26.88 -0.10
C THR A 406 12.35 26.55 0.02
N VAL A 407 12.04 25.54 0.83
CA VAL A 407 10.68 25.08 1.10
C VAL A 407 10.41 25.09 2.60
N ASN A 408 9.15 25.27 2.98
CA ASN A 408 8.75 25.23 4.38
C ASN A 408 8.89 23.81 4.94
N TRP A 409 9.11 23.70 6.25
CA TRP A 409 9.06 22.42 6.95
C TRP A 409 7.73 21.71 6.71
N PRO A 410 7.74 20.37 6.64
CA PRO A 410 6.53 19.59 6.46
C PRO A 410 5.60 19.71 7.68
N ILE A 411 4.29 19.59 7.45
CA ILE A 411 3.25 19.68 8.48
C ILE A 411 3.55 18.83 9.73
N PRO A 412 3.95 17.55 9.62
CA PRO A 412 4.34 16.73 10.79
C PRO A 412 5.38 17.39 11.71
N GLN A 413 6.43 17.96 11.13
CA GLN A 413 7.51 18.60 11.89
C GLN A 413 7.02 19.89 12.59
N VAL A 414 6.18 20.68 11.91
CA VAL A 414 5.58 21.88 12.49
C VAL A 414 4.64 21.54 13.65
N VAL A 415 3.82 20.50 13.50
CA VAL A 415 2.89 20.05 14.53
C VAL A 415 3.63 19.53 15.75
N ALA A 416 4.65 18.70 15.58
CA ALA A 416 5.45 18.21 16.70
C ALA A 416 6.13 19.35 17.47
N THR A 417 6.69 20.32 16.74
CA THR A 417 7.34 21.51 17.31
C THR A 417 6.32 22.36 18.11
N ASN A 418 5.14 22.60 17.54
CA ASN A 418 4.05 23.33 18.21
C ASN A 418 3.53 22.61 19.45
N TRP A 419 3.42 21.29 19.39
CA TRP A 419 2.98 20.49 20.53
C TRP A 419 3.95 20.63 21.70
N VAL A 420 5.27 20.51 21.47
CA VAL A 420 6.29 20.74 22.50
C VAL A 420 6.24 22.17 23.04
N ALA A 421 6.08 23.18 22.18
CA ALA A 421 5.89 24.57 22.62
C ALA A 421 4.68 24.71 23.55
N SER A 422 3.54 24.08 23.20
CA SER A 422 2.32 24.13 23.99
C SER A 422 2.47 23.51 25.38
N ILE A 423 3.26 22.42 25.48
CA ILE A 423 3.57 21.77 26.76
C ILE A 423 4.36 22.72 27.66
N ILE A 424 5.40 23.35 27.13
CA ILE A 424 6.24 24.28 27.89
C ILE A 424 5.41 25.46 28.39
N THR A 425 4.58 26.05 27.53
CA THR A 425 3.68 27.16 27.90
C THR A 425 2.68 26.74 28.98
N ALA A 426 2.24 25.48 28.97
CA ALA A 426 1.38 24.90 30.00
C ALA A 426 2.14 24.49 31.28
N SER A 427 3.42 24.86 31.42
CA SER A 427 4.30 24.48 32.54
C SER A 427 4.61 22.98 32.63
N GLY A 428 4.40 22.25 31.54
CA GLY A 428 4.88 20.88 31.38
C GLY A 428 6.29 20.80 30.83
N ASP A 429 6.71 19.57 30.57
CA ASP A 429 8.06 19.20 30.16
C ASP A 429 8.05 17.98 29.25
N LEU A 430 8.98 17.96 28.30
CA LEU A 430 9.35 16.75 27.57
C LEU A 430 10.70 16.30 28.11
N ALA A 431 10.77 15.04 28.51
CA ALA A 431 12.00 14.41 29.00
C ALA A 431 12.30 13.16 28.15
N TYR A 432 13.57 12.94 27.85
CA TYR A 432 14.01 11.81 27.03
C TYR A 432 15.31 11.21 27.56
N ASP A 433 15.28 9.93 27.96
CA ASP A 433 16.49 9.24 28.40
C ASP A 433 17.33 8.80 27.22
N ARG A 434 18.10 9.77 26.72
CA ARG A 434 19.00 9.57 25.60
C ARG A 434 20.17 8.65 25.91
N THR A 435 20.53 8.49 27.18
CA THR A 435 21.66 7.63 27.59
C THR A 435 21.31 6.16 27.35
N THR A 436 20.11 5.75 27.75
CA THR A 436 19.60 4.40 27.53
C THR A 436 19.47 4.08 26.04
N VAL A 437 18.99 5.04 25.23
CA VAL A 437 18.89 4.86 23.78
C VAL A 437 20.28 4.75 23.15
N ALA A 438 21.21 5.64 23.48
CA ALA A 438 22.56 5.62 22.91
C ALA A 438 23.33 4.33 23.21
N ALA A 439 23.05 3.69 24.35
CA ALA A 439 23.66 2.41 24.71
C ALA A 439 23.16 1.23 23.85
N SER A 440 21.91 1.28 23.38
CA SER A 440 21.27 0.19 22.63
C SER A 440 21.21 0.46 21.11
N LEU A 441 21.30 1.72 20.71
CA LEU A 441 21.32 2.19 19.32
C LEU A 441 22.59 3.02 19.09
N PRO A 442 23.75 2.40 18.79
CA PRO A 442 24.96 3.15 18.47
C PRO A 442 24.81 3.91 17.14
N VAL A 443 25.59 4.97 16.94
CA VAL A 443 25.65 5.67 15.65
C VAL A 443 26.29 4.72 14.63
N PRO A 444 25.63 4.39 13.50
CA PRO A 444 26.20 3.50 12.48
C PRO A 444 27.39 4.17 11.78
N SER A 445 28.30 3.36 11.23
CA SER A 445 29.55 3.85 10.64
C SER A 445 29.34 4.78 9.44
N ASN A 446 28.25 4.59 8.70
CA ASN A 446 27.85 5.41 7.56
C ASN A 446 27.44 6.85 7.93
N MET A 447 27.23 7.10 9.23
CA MET A 447 26.95 8.41 9.80
C MET A 447 28.20 9.08 10.39
N GLY A 448 29.40 8.82 9.86
CA GLY A 448 30.63 9.53 10.25
C GLY A 448 30.57 11.06 10.06
N TRP A 449 29.60 11.56 9.31
CA TRP A 449 29.30 12.99 9.13
C TRP A 449 28.44 13.58 10.26
N LEU A 450 27.80 12.75 11.09
CA LEU A 450 26.94 13.21 12.18
C LEU A 450 27.75 14.06 13.16
N ASN A 451 27.28 15.27 13.42
CA ASN A 451 27.98 16.28 14.21
C ASN A 451 29.47 16.45 13.82
N GLY A 452 29.80 16.28 12.53
CA GLY A 452 31.16 16.38 11.98
C GLY A 452 32.18 15.35 12.51
N SER A 453 31.75 14.38 13.33
CA SER A 453 32.66 13.45 14.02
C SER A 453 32.09 12.04 14.28
N GLY A 454 30.90 11.74 13.77
CA GLY A 454 30.24 10.44 13.95
C GLY A 454 29.68 10.23 15.35
N VAL A 455 29.39 11.32 16.07
CA VAL A 455 28.84 11.29 17.43
C VAL A 455 27.52 12.06 17.47
N ARG A 456 26.67 11.72 18.44
CA ARG A 456 25.44 12.46 18.71
C ARG A 456 25.73 13.92 19.04
N THR A 457 24.83 14.78 18.65
CA THR A 457 24.87 16.20 19.00
C THR A 457 24.37 16.39 20.43
N ASP A 458 25.14 17.12 21.24
CA ASP A 458 24.67 17.60 22.54
C ASP A 458 23.88 18.90 22.32
N PHE A 459 22.56 18.78 22.27
CA PHE A 459 21.65 19.89 22.04
C PHE A 459 21.48 20.80 23.27
N THR A 460 22.11 20.49 24.41
CA THR A 460 22.05 21.35 25.60
C THR A 460 23.01 22.56 25.49
N VAL A 461 24.01 22.47 24.60
CA VAL A 461 25.00 23.53 24.39
C VAL A 461 24.44 24.56 23.39
N GLY A 462 24.11 25.76 23.88
CA GLY A 462 23.61 26.86 23.04
C GLY A 462 22.29 27.49 23.50
N GLY A 463 21.68 26.98 24.57
CA GLY A 463 20.53 27.60 25.23
C GLY A 463 19.11 27.27 24.73
N PRO A 464 18.81 26.23 23.91
CA PRO A 464 17.42 25.80 23.75
C PRO A 464 16.89 25.23 25.09
N PRO A 465 15.60 25.44 25.44
CA PRO A 465 14.94 24.83 26.57
C PRO A 465 15.10 23.32 26.55
N PRO A 466 15.20 22.68 27.72
CA PRO A 466 15.39 21.24 27.82
C PRO A 466 14.46 20.44 26.91
N SER A 467 13.15 20.71 26.93
CA SER A 467 12.18 20.02 26.08
C SER A 467 12.45 20.11 24.57
N PHE A 468 13.03 21.21 24.07
CA PHE A 468 13.43 21.34 22.66
C PHE A 468 14.75 20.64 22.37
N ALA A 469 15.69 20.63 23.32
CA ALA A 469 16.88 19.81 23.24
C ALA A 469 16.51 18.31 23.18
N GLU A 470 15.51 17.88 23.96
CA GLU A 470 14.98 16.52 23.89
C GLU A 470 14.32 16.25 22.53
N LEU A 471 13.49 17.16 22.01
CA LEU A 471 12.88 17.02 20.69
C LEU A 471 13.92 16.81 19.57
N MET A 472 14.99 17.61 19.57
CA MET A 472 16.08 17.45 18.61
C MET A 472 16.86 16.15 18.84
N GLY A 473 17.04 15.74 20.10
CA GLY A 473 17.65 14.46 20.47
C GLY A 473 16.88 13.26 19.93
N ILE A 474 15.56 13.30 20.04
CA ILE A 474 14.64 12.29 19.51
C ILE A 474 14.72 12.26 17.98
N GLN A 475 14.69 13.42 17.33
CA GLN A 475 14.80 13.51 15.86
C GLN A 475 16.14 12.93 15.36
N GLU A 476 17.26 13.24 16.03
CA GLU A 476 18.57 12.67 15.69
C GLU A 476 18.60 11.15 15.91
N ASP A 477 17.98 10.63 16.98
CA ASP A 477 17.94 9.18 17.24
C ASP A 477 17.02 8.43 16.27
N MET A 478 15.91 9.03 15.82
CA MET A 478 15.08 8.49 14.75
C MET A 478 15.85 8.42 13.43
N MET A 479 16.61 9.48 13.09
CA MET A 479 17.50 9.47 11.93
C MET A 479 18.59 8.39 12.05
N ILE A 480 19.16 8.19 13.25
CA ILE A 480 20.12 7.09 13.50
C ILE A 480 19.44 5.73 13.31
N ALA A 481 18.23 5.52 13.82
CA ALA A 481 17.48 4.28 13.64
C ALA A 481 17.23 4.00 12.15
N GLU A 482 16.87 5.02 11.37
CA GLU A 482 16.67 4.91 9.93
C GLU A 482 17.98 4.63 9.18
N ASN A 483 19.08 5.33 9.48
CA ASN A 483 20.37 5.04 8.84
C ASN A 483 20.93 3.67 9.24
N THR A 484 20.60 3.17 10.43
CA THR A 484 20.91 1.80 10.85
C THR A 484 20.13 0.77 10.04
N ARG A 485 18.86 1.06 9.70
CA ARG A 485 18.05 0.24 8.77
C ARG A 485 18.72 0.15 7.41
N TRP A 486 19.25 1.27 6.91
CA TRP A 486 19.85 1.36 5.57
C TRP A 486 21.32 0.95 5.49
N ASP A 487 22.02 0.74 6.61
CA ASP A 487 23.46 0.36 6.66
C ASP A 487 23.76 -0.95 5.91
N ILE A 488 22.75 -1.82 5.76
CA ILE A 488 22.84 -3.06 4.98
C ILE A 488 23.00 -2.81 3.46
N PHE A 489 22.70 -1.59 2.98
CA PHE A 489 22.80 -1.19 1.57
C PHE A 489 24.05 -0.35 1.27
N ASP A 490 24.97 -0.17 2.23
CA ASP A 490 26.12 0.72 2.05
C ASP A 490 27.17 0.22 1.05
N GLU A 491 27.93 1.18 0.49
CA GLU A 491 28.94 0.93 -0.52
C GLU A 491 29.99 -0.10 -0.05
N GLY A 492 30.10 -1.21 -0.79
CA GLY A 492 31.03 -2.30 -0.52
C GLY A 492 30.40 -3.55 0.09
N GLN A 493 29.12 -3.47 0.48
CA GLN A 493 28.33 -4.66 0.81
C GLN A 493 27.80 -5.33 -0.46
N THR A 494 27.66 -6.65 -0.44
CA THR A 494 26.80 -7.34 -1.43
C THR A 494 25.37 -6.84 -1.26
N GLN A 495 24.58 -6.85 -2.33
CA GLN A 495 23.16 -6.53 -2.23
C GLN A 495 22.54 -7.35 -1.08
N PRO A 496 21.90 -6.71 -0.09
CA PRO A 496 21.44 -7.42 1.09
C PRO A 496 20.44 -8.50 0.69
N THR A 497 20.49 -9.61 1.40
CA THR A 497 19.47 -10.63 1.31
C THR A 497 18.17 -10.09 1.93
N ARG A 498 17.00 -10.57 1.46
CA ARG A 498 15.72 -10.16 2.09
C ARG A 498 15.64 -10.51 3.58
N ALA A 499 16.37 -11.53 4.05
CA ALA A 499 16.46 -11.85 5.48
C ALA A 499 17.21 -10.76 6.27
N GLU A 500 18.24 -10.15 5.68
CA GLU A 500 18.93 -8.99 6.24
C GLU A 500 18.04 -7.75 6.19
N GLU A 501 17.31 -7.53 5.10
CA GLU A 501 16.31 -6.45 4.99
C GLU A 501 15.21 -6.58 6.06
N LYS A 502 14.67 -7.78 6.28
CA LYS A 502 13.71 -8.07 7.35
C LYS A 502 14.28 -7.81 8.74
N ALA A 503 15.50 -8.29 8.99
CA ALA A 503 16.16 -8.09 10.27
C ALA A 503 16.38 -6.60 10.53
N ALA A 504 16.76 -5.83 9.51
CA ALA A 504 16.90 -4.38 9.57
C ALA A 504 15.55 -3.68 9.82
N GLU A 505 14.47 -4.11 9.16
CA GLU A 505 13.10 -3.60 9.38
C GLU A 505 12.60 -3.86 10.82
N LEU A 506 12.80 -5.08 11.33
CA LEU A 506 12.43 -5.42 12.70
C LEU A 506 13.28 -4.65 13.72
N THR A 507 14.57 -4.48 13.42
CA THR A 507 15.49 -3.67 14.22
C THR A 507 15.04 -2.22 14.22
N TYR A 508 14.63 -1.66 13.09
CA TYR A 508 14.07 -0.31 13.01
C TYR A 508 12.82 -0.15 13.89
N LYS A 509 11.86 -1.09 13.82
CA LYS A 509 10.67 -1.09 14.70
C LYS A 509 11.07 -1.19 16.17
N THR A 510 12.03 -2.04 16.52
CA THR A 510 12.54 -2.20 17.89
C THR A 510 13.20 -0.90 18.38
N ASN A 511 14.03 -0.28 17.56
CA ASN A 511 14.67 1.00 17.84
C ASN A 511 13.64 2.11 18.03
N LYS A 512 12.58 2.11 17.23
CA LYS A 512 11.47 3.04 17.40
C LYS A 512 10.80 2.90 18.76
N TYR A 513 10.46 1.66 19.16
CA TYR A 513 9.89 1.41 20.48
C TYR A 513 10.86 1.74 21.61
N LEU A 514 12.15 1.50 21.42
CA LEU A 514 13.19 1.90 22.37
C LEU A 514 13.19 3.43 22.55
N ILE A 515 13.17 4.20 21.46
CA ILE A 515 13.12 5.67 21.52
C ILE A 515 11.83 6.11 22.22
N MET A 516 10.68 5.59 21.80
CA MET A 516 9.37 5.90 22.38
C MET A 516 9.29 5.62 23.89
N ASN A 517 9.80 4.46 24.34
CA ASN A 517 9.74 4.04 25.74
C ASN A 517 10.63 4.89 26.66
N ASN A 518 11.64 5.54 26.09
CA ASN A 518 12.50 6.48 26.83
C ASN A 518 11.96 7.91 26.81
N LEU A 519 10.80 8.17 26.18
CA LEU A 519 10.05 9.42 26.30
C LEU A 519 9.24 9.46 27.60
N SER A 520 9.28 10.59 28.27
CA SER A 520 8.53 10.89 29.48
C SER A 520 8.27 12.40 29.62
N GLY A 521 7.72 12.82 30.75
CA GLY A 521 7.39 14.20 31.04
C GLY A 521 5.90 14.42 31.28
N THR A 522 5.50 15.68 31.33
CA THR A 522 4.13 16.09 31.62
C THR A 522 3.62 17.12 30.62
N THR A 523 2.34 17.09 30.28
CA THR A 523 1.75 18.07 29.36
C THR A 523 1.49 19.44 29.99
N ASN A 524 1.43 19.51 31.33
CA ASN A 524 1.05 20.70 32.08
C ASN A 524 1.67 20.79 33.49
N GLY A 525 2.76 20.04 33.73
CA GLY A 525 3.42 19.92 35.04
C GLY A 525 2.83 18.83 35.94
N THR A 526 1.70 18.22 35.58
CA THR A 526 1.02 17.20 36.41
C THR A 526 0.52 15.98 35.65
N THR A 527 -0.01 16.17 34.44
CA THR A 527 -0.54 15.10 33.60
C THR A 527 0.58 14.48 32.79
N SER A 528 0.89 13.20 33.01
CA SER A 528 1.89 12.49 32.21
C SER A 528 1.53 12.47 30.73
N ILE A 529 2.55 12.58 29.86
CA ILE A 529 2.40 12.35 28.43
C ILE A 529 1.95 10.90 28.19
N THR A 530 0.86 10.72 27.46
CA THR A 530 0.27 9.39 27.21
C THR A 530 1.06 8.60 26.16
N ASP A 531 0.91 7.28 26.13
CA ASP A 531 1.58 6.45 25.12
C ASP A 531 1.15 6.82 23.69
N ALA A 532 -0.13 7.16 23.48
CA ALA A 532 -0.62 7.65 22.20
C ALA A 532 0.08 8.95 21.76
N GLN A 533 0.34 9.87 22.69
CA GLN A 533 1.07 11.11 22.40
C GLN A 533 2.55 10.83 22.08
N LYS A 534 3.17 9.88 22.79
CA LYS A 534 4.54 9.45 22.50
C LYS A 534 4.65 8.83 21.11
N GLU A 535 3.76 7.90 20.79
CA GLU A 535 3.71 7.25 19.48
C GLU A 535 3.47 8.27 18.36
N ALA A 536 2.53 9.20 18.55
CA ALA A 536 2.27 10.26 17.60
C ALA A 536 3.49 11.18 17.39
N LEU A 537 4.19 11.57 18.46
CA LEU A 537 5.40 12.38 18.38
C LEU A 537 6.50 11.67 17.58
N ILE A 538 6.73 10.39 17.86
CA ILE A 538 7.72 9.59 17.14
C ILE A 538 7.36 9.48 15.66
N LEU A 539 6.10 9.24 15.33
CA LEU A 539 5.66 9.17 13.93
C LEU A 539 5.86 10.51 13.18
N MET A 540 5.70 11.65 13.86
CA MET A 540 5.97 12.96 13.24
C MET A 540 7.48 13.21 12.97
N MET A 541 8.36 12.45 13.63
CA MET A 541 9.82 12.49 13.40
C MET A 541 10.27 11.50 12.32
N GLU A 542 9.41 10.56 11.93
CA GLU A 542 9.66 9.70 10.78
C GLU A 542 9.45 10.50 9.50
N HIS A 543 10.37 10.32 8.54
CA HIS A 543 10.09 10.71 7.17
C HIS A 543 8.89 9.90 6.68
N PRO A 544 7.80 10.55 6.20
CA PRO A 544 6.70 9.82 5.61
C PRO A 544 7.26 8.98 4.45
N SER A 545 7.35 7.67 4.64
CA SER A 545 7.94 6.72 3.69
C SER A 545 6.86 5.80 3.14
N LEU A 546 6.96 5.47 1.85
CA LEU A 546 6.18 4.40 1.22
C LEU A 546 6.89 3.03 1.28
N PHE A 547 8.11 3.00 1.85
CA PHE A 547 9.02 1.84 1.88
C PHE A 547 9.43 1.48 3.31
#